data_AF-A0A7J2JG23-F1
#
_entry.id   AF-A0A7J2JG23-F1
#
_cell.length_a   1.000
_cell.length_b   1.000
_cell.length_c   1.000
_cell.angle_alpha   90.00
_cell.angle_beta   90.00
_cell.angle_gamma   90.00
#
_symmetry.space_group_name_H-M   'P 1'
#
loop_
_entity.id
_entity.type
_entity.pdbx_description
1 polymer ?
#
loop_
_entity_poly.entity_id
_entity_poly.type
_entity_poly.pdbx_seq_one_letter_code
_entity_poly.pdbx_strand_id
1 'polypeptide(L)' 'MAYGIIEHELAKPSVFKDESRLLPDYVPLNLVHREQQLRSLARIFRVLVESPGTSSPKAILLGPVGVGKTAVSK' A
#
# COMPACT_ATOMS: atom_id res chain seq x y z
N MET A 1 -14.91 30.91 -24.75
CA MET A 1 -15.42 30.96 -23.35
C MET A 1 -14.98 29.72 -22.57
N ALA A 2 -15.50 28.52 -22.85
CA ALA A 2 -15.12 27.30 -22.09
C ALA A 2 -13.64 26.89 -22.22
N TYR A 3 -13.05 26.99 -23.42
CA TYR A 3 -11.66 26.58 -23.68
C TYR A 3 -10.64 27.35 -22.82
N GLY A 4 -10.81 28.66 -22.66
CA GLY A 4 -9.90 29.49 -21.85
C GLY A 4 -9.98 29.20 -20.34
N ILE A 5 -11.11 28.67 -19.86
CA ILE A 5 -11.25 28.23 -18.46
C ILE A 5 -10.44 26.94 -18.26
N ILE A 6 -10.55 26.00 -19.20
CA ILE A 6 -9.82 24.72 -19.12
C ILE A 6 -8.30 24.97 -19.19
N GLU A 7 -7.84 25.80 -20.12
CA GLU A 7 -6.41 26.14 -20.23
C GLU A 7 -5.86 26.80 -18.96
N HIS A 8 -6.61 27.73 -18.37
CA HIS A 8 -6.20 28.40 -17.14
C HIS A 8 -6.08 27.42 -15.95
N GLU A 9 -7.01 26.47 -15.83
CA GLU A 9 -6.94 25.46 -14.76
C GLU A 9 -5.80 24.45 -14.97
N LEU A 10 -5.53 24.04 -16.20
CA LEU A 10 -4.41 23.13 -16.52
C LEU A 10 -3.03 23.81 -16.39
N ALA A 11 -2.96 25.12 -16.58
CA ALA A 11 -1.72 25.88 -16.46
C ALA A 11 -1.34 26.21 -14.99
N LYS A 12 -2.20 25.89 -14.01
CA LYS A 12 -1.88 26.16 -12.61
C LYS A 12 -0.70 25.30 -12.14
N PRO A 13 0.28 25.90 -11.45
CA PRO A 13 1.41 25.14 -10.91
C PRO A 13 0.91 24.17 -9.83
N SER A 14 1.34 22.91 -9.92
CA SER A 14 1.06 21.90 -8.88
C SER A 14 2.09 22.00 -7.75
N VAL A 15 1.62 21.75 -6.52
CA VAL A 15 2.48 21.60 -5.33
C VAL A 15 3.02 20.18 -5.20
N PHE A 16 2.44 19.24 -5.93
CA PHE A 16 2.83 17.84 -5.88
C PHE A 16 4.05 17.58 -6.76
N LYS A 17 5.04 16.91 -6.20
CA LYS A 17 6.18 16.40 -6.97
C LYS A 17 5.81 15.12 -7.73
N ASP A 18 5.02 14.27 -7.10
CA ASP A 18 4.57 12.99 -7.64
C ASP A 18 3.22 12.62 -6.99
N GLU A 19 2.13 12.85 -7.72
CA GLU A 19 0.77 12.57 -7.25
C GLU A 19 0.48 11.07 -7.15
N SER A 20 1.23 10.23 -7.88
CA SER A 20 1.01 8.78 -7.87
C SER A 20 1.24 8.16 -6.48
N ARG A 21 2.09 8.79 -5.66
CA ARG A 21 2.38 8.38 -4.28
C ARG A 21 1.21 8.60 -3.32
N LEU A 22 0.24 9.42 -3.70
CA LEU A 22 -0.94 9.74 -2.90
C LEU A 22 -2.14 8.87 -3.28
N LEU A 23 -2.03 8.08 -4.35
CA LEU A 23 -3.08 7.17 -4.76
C LEU A 23 -3.23 6.05 -3.73
N PRO A 24 -4.46 5.58 -3.42
CA PRO A 24 -4.70 4.51 -2.45
C PRO A 24 -3.95 3.21 -2.76
N ASP A 25 -3.61 2.98 -4.02
CA ASP A 25 -2.91 1.77 -4.46
C ASP A 25 -1.40 1.79 -4.24
N TYR A 26 -0.83 2.96 -3.96
CA TYR A 26 0.58 3.10 -3.71
C TYR A 26 0.98 2.46 -2.37
N VAL A 27 1.95 1.55 -2.42
CA VAL A 27 2.59 0.98 -1.22
C VAL A 27 4.03 1.46 -1.19
N PRO A 28 4.45 2.20 -0.16
CA PRO A 28 5.83 2.65 -0.04
C PRO A 28 6.76 1.47 0.27
N LEU A 29 8.04 1.59 -0.10
CA LEU A 29 9.06 0.58 0.16
C LEU A 29 9.20 0.24 1.65
N ASN A 30 9.05 1.24 2.51
CA ASN A 30 9.11 1.08 3.96
C ASN A 30 7.76 1.42 4.59
N LEU A 31 7.17 0.44 5.29
CA LEU A 31 5.98 0.64 6.11
C LEU A 31 6.39 0.93 7.56
N VAL A 32 6.62 2.20 7.85
CA VAL A 32 7.08 2.67 9.17
C VAL A 32 6.10 2.23 10.26
N HIS A 33 6.64 1.71 11.37
CA HIS A 33 5.87 1.21 12.53
C HIS A 33 5.03 -0.04 12.26
N ARG A 34 5.29 -0.75 11.14
CA ARG A 34 4.63 -2.01 10.78
C ARG A 34 5.59 -3.21 10.69
N GLU A 35 6.81 -3.05 11.18
CA GLU A 35 7.88 -4.04 11.10
C GLU A 35 7.51 -5.34 11.83
N GLN A 36 6.81 -5.24 12.96
CA GLN A 36 6.39 -6.41 13.72
C GLN A 36 5.31 -7.21 12.99
N GLN A 37 4.33 -6.53 12.37
CA GLN A 37 3.26 -7.19 11.61
C GLN A 37 3.85 -7.88 10.37
N LEU A 38 4.75 -7.21 9.66
CA LEU A 38 5.49 -7.80 8.53
C LEU A 38 6.30 -9.03 8.96
N ARG A 39 7.02 -8.95 10.08
CA ARG A 39 7.78 -10.09 10.62
C ARG A 39 6.88 -11.27 10.99
N SER A 40 5.70 -11.01 11.55
CA SER A 40 4.73 -12.06 11.88
C SER A 40 4.19 -12.74 10.62
N LEU A 41 3.80 -11.98 9.60
CA LEU A 41 3.34 -12.56 8.32
C LEU A 41 4.45 -13.35 7.63
N ALA A 42 5.67 -12.81 7.58
CA ALA A 42 6.82 -13.51 7.01
C ALA A 42 7.05 -14.87 7.70
N ARG A 43 6.92 -14.95 9.03
CA ARG A 43 7.02 -16.20 9.78
C ARG A 43 5.88 -17.17 9.47
N ILE A 44 4.65 -16.70 9.40
CA ILE A 44 3.47 -17.52 9.09
C ILE A 44 3.60 -18.14 7.69
N PHE A 45 3.99 -17.34 6.70
CA PHE A 45 4.06 -17.78 5.31
C PHE A 45 5.41 -18.40 4.92
N ARG A 46 6.41 -18.39 5.81
CA ARG A 46 7.74 -18.98 5.58
C ARG A 46 7.68 -20.42 5.05
N VAL A 47 6.74 -21.21 5.58
CA VAL A 47 6.54 -22.62 5.19
C VAL A 47 6.20 -22.80 3.71
N LEU A 48 5.58 -21.80 3.06
CA LEU A 48 5.27 -21.86 1.63
C LEU A 48 6.53 -21.86 0.76
N VAL A 49 7.61 -21.25 1.25
CA VAL A 49 8.90 -21.18 0.56
C VAL A 49 9.77 -22.37 0.93
N GLU A 50 9.85 -22.71 2.22
CA GLU A 50 10.74 -23.76 2.71
C GLU A 50 10.24 -25.17 2.38
N SER A 51 8.93 -25.39 2.43
CA SER A 51 8.30 -26.69 2.22
C SER A 51 7.03 -26.55 1.36
N PRO A 52 7.17 -26.21 0.07
CA PRO A 52 6.02 -25.96 -0.81
C PRO A 52 5.05 -27.15 -0.85
N GLY A 53 3.75 -26.88 -0.76
CA GLY A 53 2.70 -27.90 -0.85
C GLY A 53 2.45 -28.72 0.43
N THR A 54 3.25 -28.53 1.48
CA THR A 54 3.06 -29.24 2.75
C THR A 54 1.98 -28.62 3.63
N SER A 55 1.67 -27.34 3.45
CA SER A 55 0.65 -26.64 4.22
C SER A 55 0.04 -25.47 3.45
N SER A 56 -1.13 -25.03 3.90
CA SER A 56 -1.83 -23.84 3.41
C SER A 56 -2.07 -22.89 4.58
N PRO A 57 -1.04 -22.12 5.02
CA PRO A 57 -1.18 -21.17 6.11
C PRO A 57 -2.21 -20.10 5.77
N LYS A 58 -2.96 -19.67 6.78
CA LYS A 58 -3.97 -18.60 6.69
C LYS A 58 -3.67 -17.56 7.77
N ALA A 59 -3.86 -16.28 7.42
CA ALA A 59 -3.72 -15.16 8.35
C ALA A 59 -4.93 -14.23 8.21
N ILE A 60 -5.42 -13.70 9.32
CA ILE A 60 -6.49 -12.70 9.36
C ILE A 60 -5.91 -11.43 10.00
N LEU A 61 -5.96 -10.32 9.26
CA LEU A 61 -5.51 -9.03 9.76
C LEU A 61 -6.71 -8.26 10.34
N LEU A 62 -6.69 -8.02 11.65
CA LEU A 62 -7.75 -7.32 12.38
C LEU A 62 -7.30 -5.92 12.80
N GLY A 63 -8.24 -4.98 12.83
CA GLY A 63 -8.02 -3.62 13.33
C GLY A 63 -8.91 -2.58 12.65
N PRO A 64 -8.98 -1.35 13.18
CA PRO A 64 -9.82 -0.26 12.65
C PRO A 64 -9.47 0.15 11.21
N VAL A 65 -10.32 0.97 10.58
CA VAL A 65 -10.04 1.58 9.27
C VAL A 65 -8.81 2.50 9.36
N GLY A 66 -8.05 2.63 8.26
CA GLY A 66 -6.90 3.55 8.18
C GLY A 66 -5.62 3.08 8.89
N VAL A 67 -5.63 1.96 9.63
CA VAL A 67 -4.42 1.48 10.33
C VAL A 67 -3.40 0.79 9.42
N GLY A 68 -3.61 0.74 8.10
CA GLY A 68 -2.63 0.18 7.16
C GLY A 68 -2.64 -1.35 7.03
N LYS A 69 -3.74 -2.03 7.38
CA LYS A 69 -3.89 -3.49 7.20
C LYS A 69 -3.65 -3.90 5.74
N THR A 70 -4.30 -3.18 4.81
CA THR A 70 -4.21 -3.45 3.36
C THR A 70 -2.80 -3.21 2.81
N ALA A 71 -2.11 -2.18 3.30
CA ALA A 71 -0.74 -1.89 2.89
C ALA A 71 0.23 -2.99 3.33
N VAL A 72 0.00 -3.61 4.50
CA VAL A 72 0.82 -4.71 5.04
C VAL A 72 0.57 -6.04 4.31
N SER A 73 -0.60 -6.23 3.70
CA SER A 73 -0.96 -7.49 3.00
C SER A 73 -0.67 -7.50 1.50
N LYS A 74 -0.40 -6.34 0.90
CA LYS A 74 0.02 -6.22 -0.51
C LYS A 74 1.48 -6.67 -0.62
#